data_AF-A0A957GFM0-F1
#
_entry.id   AF-A0A957GFM0-F1
#
_cell.length_a   1.000
_cell.length_b   1.000
_cell.length_c   1.000
_cell.angle_alpha   90.00
_cell.angle_beta   90.00
_cell.angle_gamma   90.00
#
_symmetry.space_group_name_H-M   'P 1'
#
loop_
_entity.id
_entity.type
_entity.pdbx_description
1 polymer ?
#
loop_
_entity_poly.entity_id
_entity_poly.type
_entity_poly.pdbx_seq_one_letter_code
_entity_poly.pdbx_strand_id
1 'polypeptide(L)'
;MAFHDDVGCGCVRVVAKEVIADGNGRLSTAELNLDSDSKVAFLTQRLQDLGLDNPRIASEIQPYSINHNVAFGDDATRDCTTCHGPDSRVTQELPLADRMPGGVVPELTAVSGLLWTGEVQANDNGTLNFQPQAEAAGLYVLGHNAVGLIDLFGALAFVGVLLGIFVHGGLRWWVARRQVAYHPALKEVYMYDVYERLWHWLQTAAILLLLFTGLVIHKPETFGIFSFSYVVQVHNVLAAILVINAVLSLFYHLASGEIRQFLPRPRGFFDQAIEQSLYYVRGIFRQDPHPFAKTREHKLNPLQQMTYFAILNVLLPLQIVTGALMWGVQRWPETAVRLGGLPFLAPFHTLIAWLFAAFIVMHVYLTTTGHTPLAGIRAMMLGWDEVEVAQGEAIVESGD
;
A
#
# COMPACT_ATOMS: atom_id res chain seq x y z
N MET A 1 41.88 -21.43 -4.12
CA MET A 1 41.84 -22.19 -5.38
C MET A 1 42.23 -23.62 -5.06
N ALA A 2 41.26 -24.53 -5.05
CA ALA A 2 41.52 -25.96 -4.93
C ALA A 2 41.57 -26.52 -6.35
N PHE A 3 42.62 -27.27 -6.68
CA PHE A 3 42.76 -27.94 -7.97
C PHE A 3 42.26 -29.37 -7.78
N HIS A 4 41.16 -29.70 -8.45
CA HIS A 4 40.56 -31.03 -8.44
C HIS A 4 40.80 -31.68 -9.80
N ASP A 5 41.36 -32.89 -9.78
CA ASP A 5 41.28 -33.83 -10.90
C ASP A 5 40.08 -34.77 -10.66
N ASP A 6 39.63 -35.47 -11.70
CA ASP A 6 38.56 -36.49 -11.60
C ASP A 6 39.01 -37.75 -10.81
N VAL A 7 40.18 -37.73 -10.15
CA VAL A 7 40.84 -38.91 -9.53
C VAL A 7 41.17 -38.72 -8.04
N GLY A 8 41.00 -37.52 -7.47
CA GLY A 8 41.16 -37.26 -6.04
C GLY A 8 42.48 -36.56 -5.69
N CYS A 9 42.34 -35.34 -5.16
CA CYS A 9 43.27 -34.57 -4.34
C CYS A 9 44.76 -34.92 -4.42
N GLY A 10 45.50 -34.27 -5.32
CA GLY A 10 46.96 -34.38 -5.29
C GLY A 10 47.75 -33.41 -6.15
N CYS A 11 47.55 -32.08 -6.09
CA CYS A 11 48.54 -31.13 -6.64
C CYS A 11 48.32 -29.67 -6.18
N VAL A 12 48.82 -29.27 -5.00
CA VAL A 12 48.69 -27.87 -4.52
C VAL A 12 50.04 -27.13 -4.38
N ARG A 13 51.19 -27.80 -4.51
CA ARG A 13 52.49 -27.17 -4.21
C ARG A 13 53.38 -26.78 -5.39
N VAL A 14 53.13 -27.30 -6.60
CA VAL A 14 54.11 -27.18 -7.71
C VAL A 14 53.96 -25.87 -8.51
N VAL A 15 52.74 -25.33 -8.62
CA VAL A 15 52.45 -24.15 -9.48
C VAL A 15 52.93 -22.82 -8.84
N ALA A 16 53.18 -22.80 -7.54
CA ALA A 16 53.36 -21.57 -6.78
C ALA A 16 54.69 -20.83 -6.99
N LYS A 17 55.75 -21.50 -7.46
CA LYS A 17 57.10 -20.90 -7.51
C LYS A 17 57.37 -20.06 -8.76
N GLU A 18 56.59 -20.22 -9.83
CA GLU A 18 56.91 -19.69 -11.16
C GLU A 18 55.90 -18.63 -11.67
N VAL A 19 54.83 -18.35 -10.91
CA VAL A 19 53.85 -17.26 -11.16
C VAL A 19 54.31 -15.93 -10.52
N ILE A 20 55.48 -15.94 -9.88
CA ILE A 20 56.04 -14.80 -9.13
C ILE A 20 56.66 -13.83 -10.15
N ALA A 21 55.90 -12.79 -10.50
CA ALA A 21 56.31 -11.73 -11.42
C ALA A 21 57.43 -10.85 -10.84
N ASP A 22 57.52 -10.74 -9.51
CA ASP A 22 58.53 -9.91 -8.83
C ASP A 22 59.82 -10.66 -8.41
N GLY A 23 59.88 -11.97 -8.65
CA GLY A 23 61.04 -12.82 -8.34
C GLY A 23 61.36 -13.00 -6.85
N ASN A 24 60.49 -12.59 -5.92
CA ASN A 24 60.77 -12.58 -4.49
C ASN A 24 60.68 -13.97 -3.80
N GLY A 25 60.31 -15.01 -4.55
CA GLY A 25 60.15 -16.38 -4.04
C GLY A 25 58.88 -16.64 -3.21
N ARG A 26 57.94 -15.69 -3.14
CA ARG A 26 56.65 -15.75 -2.46
C ARG A 26 55.54 -15.23 -3.38
N LEU A 27 54.44 -15.98 -3.50
CA LEU A 27 53.26 -15.47 -4.19
C LEU A 27 52.62 -14.33 -3.41
N SER A 28 52.47 -13.17 -4.06
CA SER A 28 51.59 -12.12 -3.62
C SER A 28 50.13 -12.41 -3.96
N THR A 29 49.22 -11.72 -3.29
CA THR A 29 47.77 -11.81 -3.57
C THR A 29 47.42 -11.35 -4.98
N ALA A 30 48.23 -10.48 -5.59
CA ALA A 30 48.04 -9.99 -6.96
C ALA A 30 48.50 -11.00 -8.02
N GLU A 31 49.54 -11.77 -7.73
CA GLU A 31 50.05 -12.84 -8.61
C GLU A 31 49.17 -14.09 -8.58
N LEU A 32 48.50 -14.34 -7.45
CA LEU A 32 47.47 -15.38 -7.34
C LEU A 32 46.18 -15.07 -8.12
N ASN A 33 46.02 -13.85 -8.61
CA ASN A 33 44.82 -13.44 -9.34
C ASN A 33 44.91 -13.82 -10.81
N LEU A 34 43.97 -14.64 -11.27
CA LEU A 34 43.76 -14.96 -12.68
C LEU A 34 42.86 -13.90 -13.32
N ASP A 35 43.41 -12.71 -13.44
CA ASP A 35 42.73 -11.48 -13.90
C ASP A 35 42.96 -11.17 -15.39
N SER A 36 43.75 -11.99 -16.08
CA SER A 36 44.12 -11.77 -17.48
C SER A 36 44.24 -13.08 -18.24
N ASP A 37 43.86 -13.05 -19.52
CA ASP A 37 43.94 -14.21 -20.42
C ASP A 37 45.37 -14.75 -20.54
N SER A 38 46.38 -13.89 -20.42
CA SER A 38 47.80 -14.28 -20.43
C SER A 38 48.17 -15.13 -19.22
N LYS A 39 47.69 -14.78 -18.01
CA LYS A 39 47.91 -15.57 -16.80
C LYS A 39 47.16 -16.90 -16.87
N VAL A 40 45.94 -16.90 -17.38
CA VAL A 40 45.14 -18.11 -17.56
C VAL A 40 45.85 -19.05 -18.57
N ALA A 41 46.25 -18.55 -19.73
CA ALA A 41 46.94 -19.33 -20.76
C ALA A 41 48.29 -19.89 -20.26
N PHE A 42 49.06 -19.08 -19.51
CA PHE A 42 50.32 -19.52 -18.90
C PHE A 42 50.11 -20.72 -17.97
N LEU A 43 49.09 -20.67 -17.12
CA LEU A 43 48.77 -21.78 -16.21
C LEU A 43 48.21 -23.00 -16.93
N THR A 44 47.32 -22.81 -17.90
CA THR A 44 46.77 -23.89 -18.72
C THR A 44 47.88 -24.68 -19.41
N GLN A 45 48.81 -24.01 -20.08
CA GLN A 45 49.95 -24.66 -20.74
C GLN A 45 50.80 -25.44 -19.73
N ARG A 46 51.05 -24.86 -18.56
CA ARG A 46 51.91 -25.50 -17.55
C ARG A 46 51.28 -26.74 -16.94
N LEU A 47 49.97 -26.71 -16.71
CA LEU A 47 49.24 -27.88 -16.22
C LEU A 47 49.26 -29.01 -17.28
N GLN A 48 49.16 -28.67 -18.57
CA GLN A 48 49.31 -29.63 -19.67
C GLN A 48 50.72 -30.23 -19.72
N ASP A 49 51.77 -29.43 -19.54
CA ASP A 49 53.15 -29.92 -19.48
C ASP A 49 53.39 -30.91 -18.32
N LEU A 50 52.60 -30.82 -17.25
CA LEU A 50 52.61 -31.75 -16.12
C LEU A 50 51.78 -33.02 -16.36
N GLY A 51 51.19 -33.17 -17.55
CA GLY A 51 50.41 -34.34 -17.95
C GLY A 51 48.93 -34.27 -17.56
N LEU A 52 48.40 -33.09 -17.24
CA LEU A 52 46.96 -32.91 -17.00
C LEU A 52 46.24 -32.60 -18.31
N ASP A 53 45.25 -33.43 -18.64
CA ASP A 53 44.44 -33.26 -19.84
C ASP A 53 43.35 -32.18 -19.65
N ASN A 54 43.30 -31.22 -20.58
CA ASN A 54 42.25 -30.19 -20.69
C ASN A 54 41.94 -29.42 -19.37
N PRO A 55 42.92 -28.73 -18.77
CA PRO A 55 42.71 -27.97 -17.54
C PRO A 55 41.76 -26.78 -17.80
N ARG A 56 40.68 -26.71 -17.01
CA ARG A 56 39.68 -25.64 -17.04
C ARG A 56 39.52 -25.00 -15.66
N ILE A 57 39.17 -23.72 -15.65
CA ILE A 57 38.73 -23.04 -14.43
C ILE A 57 37.27 -23.41 -14.22
N ALA A 58 36.96 -23.96 -13.04
CA ALA A 58 35.60 -24.17 -12.57
C ALA A 58 35.41 -23.37 -11.29
N SER A 59 34.24 -22.76 -11.14
CA SER A 59 33.85 -22.00 -9.96
C SER A 59 32.46 -22.49 -9.53
N GLU A 60 32.25 -22.60 -8.22
CA GLU A 60 30.99 -23.06 -7.65
C GLU A 60 30.56 -22.17 -6.47
N ILE A 61 29.25 -22.05 -6.28
CA ILE A 61 28.65 -21.47 -5.07
C ILE A 61 28.05 -22.62 -4.26
N GLN A 62 28.58 -22.82 -3.05
CA GLN A 62 28.05 -23.77 -2.09
C GLN A 62 27.30 -23.04 -0.98
N PRO A 63 25.95 -23.09 -0.96
CA PRO A 63 25.19 -22.50 0.13
C PRO A 63 25.29 -23.35 1.38
N TYR A 64 25.50 -22.69 2.53
CA TYR A 64 25.47 -23.32 3.84
C TYR A 64 24.32 -22.74 4.67
N SER A 65 23.57 -23.61 5.35
CA SER A 65 22.55 -23.16 6.30
C SER A 65 23.22 -22.57 7.54
N ILE A 66 23.03 -21.27 7.75
CA ILE A 66 23.41 -20.61 9.00
C ILE A 66 22.20 -20.67 9.92
N ASN A 67 22.26 -21.56 10.92
CA ASN A 67 21.24 -21.63 11.96
C ASN A 67 21.73 -20.81 13.15
N HIS A 68 21.19 -19.59 13.31
CA HIS A 68 21.38 -18.83 14.54
C HIS A 68 20.25 -19.14 15.52
N ASN A 69 20.56 -19.22 16.82
CA ASN A 69 19.55 -19.32 17.86
C ASN A 69 18.82 -17.97 18.03
N VAL A 70 17.73 -17.95 18.81
CA VAL A 70 16.99 -16.71 19.08
C VAL A 70 17.93 -15.71 19.79
N ALA A 71 18.22 -14.58 19.15
CA ALA A 71 18.96 -13.49 19.79
C ALA A 71 18.16 -12.92 20.96
N PHE A 72 18.82 -12.59 22.08
CA PHE A 72 18.15 -11.96 23.21
C PHE A 72 17.62 -10.57 22.81
N GLY A 73 16.54 -10.10 23.45
CA GLY A 73 15.86 -8.85 23.07
C GLY A 73 16.72 -7.58 23.19
N ASP A 74 17.88 -7.66 23.83
CA ASP A 74 18.86 -6.57 23.91
C ASP A 74 19.77 -6.48 22.68
N ASP A 75 19.97 -7.60 21.97
CA ASP A 75 20.77 -7.69 20.74
C ASP A 75 19.92 -7.53 19.47
N ALA A 76 18.58 -7.59 19.61
CA ALA A 76 17.65 -7.36 18.51
C ALA A 76 17.57 -5.87 18.16
N THR A 77 17.69 -5.55 16.87
CA THR A 77 17.47 -4.16 16.42
C THR A 77 16.08 -3.67 16.81
N ARG A 78 16.02 -2.53 17.49
CA ARG A 78 14.77 -1.82 17.82
C ARG A 78 14.40 -0.79 16.77
N ASP A 79 15.27 -0.60 15.78
CA ASP A 79 14.99 0.23 14.63
C ASP A 79 14.28 -0.60 13.56
N CYS A 80 12.95 -0.53 13.56
CA CYS A 80 12.11 -1.24 12.59
C CYS A 80 12.40 -0.79 11.14
N THR A 81 12.94 0.41 10.92
CA THR A 81 13.21 0.92 9.56
C THR A 81 14.33 0.13 8.87
N THR A 82 15.24 -0.47 9.65
CA THR A 82 16.28 -1.37 9.16
C THR A 82 15.72 -2.54 8.33
N CYS A 83 14.51 -3.00 8.61
CA CYS A 83 13.85 -4.06 7.85
C CYS A 83 12.72 -3.53 6.97
N HIS A 84 11.97 -2.53 7.42
CA HIS A 84 10.77 -2.03 6.73
C HIS A 84 11.02 -0.89 5.74
N GLY A 85 12.25 -0.35 5.68
CA GLY A 85 12.66 0.69 4.74
C GLY A 85 13.00 0.16 3.33
N PRO A 86 13.31 1.06 2.40
CA PRO A 86 13.75 0.68 1.05
C PRO A 86 15.07 -0.13 1.09
N ASP A 87 16.03 0.30 1.91
CA ASP A 87 17.32 -0.37 2.13
C ASP A 87 17.21 -1.50 3.19
N SER A 88 16.26 -2.41 2.99
CA SER A 88 15.96 -3.47 3.94
C SER A 88 17.15 -4.43 4.09
N ARG A 89 17.55 -4.72 5.33
CA ARG A 89 18.52 -5.78 5.62
C ARG A 89 18.10 -7.17 5.14
N VAL A 90 16.80 -7.39 4.92
CA VAL A 90 16.26 -8.68 4.45
C VAL A 90 16.60 -8.94 2.99
N THR A 91 16.75 -7.87 2.20
CA THR A 91 17.05 -7.90 0.76
C THR A 91 18.36 -7.19 0.44
N GLN A 92 19.20 -6.93 1.44
CA GLN A 92 20.49 -6.29 1.25
C GLN A 92 21.38 -7.17 0.39
N GLU A 93 22.04 -6.54 -0.58
CA GLU A 93 23.03 -7.19 -1.44
C GLU A 93 24.19 -7.75 -0.59
N LEU A 94 24.54 -9.00 -0.86
CA LEU A 94 25.60 -9.72 -0.16
C LEU A 94 26.78 -9.97 -1.11
N PRO A 95 27.98 -9.42 -0.86
CA PRO A 95 29.14 -9.73 -1.68
C PRO A 95 29.52 -11.21 -1.50
N LEU A 96 29.56 -11.96 -2.59
CA LEU A 96 30.01 -13.35 -2.61
C LEU A 96 31.50 -13.45 -2.92
N ALA A 97 31.97 -12.65 -3.88
CA ALA A 97 33.38 -12.58 -4.24
C ALA A 97 33.74 -11.22 -4.82
N ASP A 98 34.89 -10.68 -4.41
CA ASP A 98 35.43 -9.44 -4.98
C ASP A 98 35.98 -9.63 -6.42
N ARG A 99 36.02 -10.88 -6.91
CA ARG A 99 36.60 -11.24 -8.22
C ARG A 99 36.17 -12.64 -8.68
N MET A 100 36.03 -12.82 -10.00
CA MET A 100 35.84 -14.10 -10.67
C MET A 100 37.12 -14.53 -11.42
N PRO A 101 37.81 -15.61 -11.01
CA PRO A 101 39.00 -16.09 -11.72
C PRO A 101 38.69 -16.46 -13.17
N GLY A 102 39.43 -15.88 -14.12
CA GLY A 102 39.22 -16.10 -15.56
C GLY A 102 37.85 -15.67 -16.08
N GLY A 103 37.12 -14.81 -15.34
CA GLY A 103 35.77 -14.37 -15.72
C GLY A 103 34.70 -15.48 -15.68
N VAL A 104 35.01 -16.63 -15.08
CA VAL A 104 34.09 -17.78 -15.04
C VAL A 104 33.02 -17.55 -13.98
N VAL A 105 31.77 -17.38 -14.42
CA VAL A 105 30.59 -17.27 -13.56
C VAL A 105 30.39 -18.62 -12.86
N PRO A 106 30.32 -18.65 -11.52
CA PRO A 106 30.17 -19.89 -10.79
C PRO A 106 28.82 -20.56 -11.00
N GLU A 107 28.84 -21.88 -11.06
CA GLU A 107 27.63 -22.70 -11.05
C GLU A 107 27.10 -22.86 -9.62
N LEU A 108 25.78 -22.93 -9.51
CA LEU A 108 25.08 -23.07 -8.25
C LEU A 108 24.95 -24.55 -7.90
N THR A 109 25.67 -25.00 -6.87
CA THR A 109 25.62 -26.40 -6.45
C THR A 109 24.32 -26.62 -5.68
N ALA A 110 23.43 -27.46 -6.23
CA ALA A 110 22.15 -27.78 -5.61
C ALA A 110 22.37 -28.53 -4.29
N VAL A 111 21.98 -27.92 -3.17
CA VAL A 111 22.02 -28.54 -1.85
C VAL A 111 20.60 -28.96 -1.47
N SER A 112 20.40 -30.27 -1.22
CA SER A 112 19.11 -30.81 -0.80
C SER A 112 18.61 -30.13 0.48
N GLY A 113 17.39 -29.60 0.44
CA GLY A 113 16.74 -28.98 1.59
C GLY A 113 17.02 -27.48 1.79
N LEU A 114 17.77 -26.84 0.88
CA LEU A 114 18.04 -25.41 0.92
C LEU A 114 17.26 -24.70 -0.20
N LEU A 115 16.38 -23.77 0.19
CA LEU A 115 15.63 -22.95 -0.77
C LEU A 115 16.51 -21.79 -1.21
N TRP A 116 16.79 -21.71 -2.51
CA TRP A 116 17.53 -20.59 -3.09
C TRP A 116 16.59 -19.43 -3.40
N THR A 117 16.69 -18.33 -2.65
CA THR A 117 15.70 -17.23 -2.64
C THR A 117 16.32 -15.91 -3.09
N GLY A 118 17.00 -15.91 -4.23
CA GLY A 118 17.63 -14.72 -4.78
C GLY A 118 18.36 -14.97 -6.08
N GLU A 119 19.10 -13.98 -6.54
CA GLU A 119 19.83 -14.02 -7.80
C GLU A 119 21.31 -13.72 -7.58
N VAL A 120 22.17 -14.41 -8.32
CA VAL A 120 23.60 -14.11 -8.35
C VAL A 120 23.84 -13.16 -9.52
N GLN A 121 24.39 -11.99 -9.22
CA GLN A 121 24.72 -10.98 -10.22
C GLN A 121 26.24 -10.90 -10.37
N ALA A 122 26.70 -11.16 -11.58
CA ALA A 122 28.09 -10.95 -11.99
C ALA A 122 28.21 -9.54 -12.58
N ASN A 123 29.02 -8.70 -11.94
CA ASN A 123 29.22 -7.31 -12.37
C ASN A 123 30.36 -7.21 -13.39
N ASP A 124 30.32 -6.18 -14.24
CA ASP A 124 31.34 -5.91 -15.27
C ASP A 124 32.75 -5.69 -14.71
N ASN A 125 32.85 -5.28 -13.43
CA ASN A 125 34.11 -5.12 -12.71
C ASN A 125 34.70 -6.46 -12.20
N GLY A 126 34.05 -7.58 -12.50
CA GLY A 126 34.46 -8.91 -12.09
C GLY A 126 34.00 -9.33 -10.69
N THR A 127 33.25 -8.49 -9.96
CA THR A 127 32.69 -8.86 -8.66
C THR A 127 31.44 -9.73 -8.81
N LEU A 128 31.16 -10.50 -7.77
CA LEU A 128 30.02 -11.40 -7.70
C LEU A 128 29.23 -11.09 -6.44
N ASN A 129 27.97 -10.73 -6.62
CA ASN A 129 27.08 -10.39 -5.53
C ASN A 129 25.84 -11.30 -5.56
N PHE A 130 25.26 -11.52 -4.39
CA PHE A 130 23.98 -12.18 -4.23
C PHE A 130 22.93 -11.16 -3.82
N GLN A 131 21.85 -11.10 -4.58
CA GLN A 131 20.71 -10.24 -4.32
C GLN A 131 19.55 -11.09 -3.78
N PRO A 132 19.28 -11.07 -2.46
CA PRO A 132 18.15 -11.80 -1.90
C PRO A 132 16.84 -11.21 -2.41
N GLN A 133 15.87 -12.09 -2.66
CA GLN A 133 14.52 -11.74 -3.09
C GLN A 133 13.53 -12.24 -2.02
N ALA A 134 12.95 -11.30 -1.26
CA ALA A 134 12.00 -11.62 -0.20
C ALA A 134 10.79 -12.41 -0.71
N GLU A 135 10.30 -12.07 -1.90
CA GLU A 135 9.15 -12.73 -2.54
C GLU A 135 9.43 -14.20 -2.87
N ALA A 136 10.63 -14.50 -3.37
CA ALA A 136 11.08 -15.88 -3.62
C ALA A 136 11.19 -16.69 -2.31
N ALA A 137 11.43 -16.01 -1.19
CA ALA A 137 11.40 -16.60 0.15
C ALA A 137 9.98 -16.69 0.76
N GLY A 138 8.94 -16.25 0.04
CA GLY A 138 7.58 -16.17 0.57
C GLY A 138 7.41 -15.12 1.68
N LEU A 139 8.34 -14.18 1.78
CA LEU A 139 8.33 -13.10 2.76
C LEU A 139 7.71 -11.84 2.15
N TYR A 140 6.89 -11.15 2.94
CA TYR A 140 6.41 -9.81 2.62
C TYR A 140 6.69 -8.90 3.80
N VAL A 141 7.53 -7.90 3.57
CA VAL A 141 7.92 -6.91 4.57
C VAL A 141 7.15 -5.62 4.26
N LEU A 142 6.25 -5.23 5.18
CA LEU A 142 5.49 -3.98 5.08
C LEU A 142 6.42 -2.79 4.85
N GLY A 143 6.06 -1.87 3.96
CA GLY A 143 6.91 -0.76 3.54
C GLY A 143 7.89 -1.14 2.42
N HIS A 144 8.72 -2.15 2.63
CA HIS A 144 9.74 -2.58 1.67
C HIS A 144 9.15 -3.22 0.39
N ASN A 145 8.24 -4.20 0.55
CA ASN A 145 7.60 -4.89 -0.59
C ASN A 145 6.36 -4.15 -1.13
N ALA A 146 6.25 -2.84 -0.92
CA ALA A 146 5.11 -2.06 -1.37
C ALA A 146 5.00 -2.07 -2.91
N VAL A 147 3.83 -2.46 -3.42
CA VAL A 147 3.58 -2.56 -4.87
C VAL A 147 3.34 -1.16 -5.45
N GLY A 148 4.35 -0.59 -6.11
CA GLY A 148 4.29 0.76 -6.67
C GLY A 148 3.18 0.99 -7.70
N LEU A 149 2.73 -0.05 -8.40
CA LEU A 149 1.58 0.06 -9.31
C LEU A 149 0.27 0.38 -8.57
N ILE A 150 0.05 -0.22 -7.40
CA ILE A 150 -1.13 0.09 -6.57
C ILE A 150 -1.07 1.54 -6.09
N ASP A 151 0.11 1.99 -5.69
CA ASP A 151 0.33 3.40 -5.31
C ASP A 151 0.04 4.34 -6.47
N LEU A 152 0.47 3.99 -7.69
CA LEU A 152 0.19 4.78 -8.88
C LEU A 152 -1.32 4.85 -9.18
N PHE A 153 -2.01 3.72 -9.20
CA PHE A 153 -3.46 3.70 -9.42
C PHE A 153 -4.22 4.49 -8.35
N GLY A 154 -3.86 4.28 -7.09
CA GLY A 154 -4.44 5.00 -5.95
C GLY A 154 -4.21 6.50 -6.02
N ALA A 155 -2.97 6.92 -6.30
CA ALA A 155 -2.60 8.32 -6.44
C ALA A 155 -3.31 8.96 -7.65
N LEU A 156 -3.40 8.28 -8.79
CA LEU A 156 -4.12 8.77 -9.96
C LEU A 156 -5.62 8.96 -9.67
N ALA A 157 -6.25 8.02 -8.95
CA ALA A 157 -7.64 8.15 -8.55
C ALA A 157 -7.84 9.35 -7.61
N PHE A 158 -6.97 9.50 -6.61
CA PHE A 158 -7.03 10.60 -5.64
C PHE A 158 -6.80 11.98 -6.30
N VAL A 159 -5.75 12.10 -7.13
CA VAL A 159 -5.44 13.32 -7.88
C VAL A 159 -6.53 13.63 -8.89
N GLY A 160 -7.10 12.62 -9.56
CA GLY A 160 -8.23 12.78 -10.46
C GLY A 160 -9.46 13.39 -9.78
N VAL A 161 -9.77 12.93 -8.56
CA VAL A 161 -10.84 13.52 -7.74
C VAL A 161 -10.52 14.97 -7.37
N LEU A 162 -9.30 15.27 -6.93
CA LEU A 162 -8.88 16.65 -6.62
C LEU A 162 -8.99 17.59 -7.82
N LEU A 163 -8.53 17.15 -9.00
CA LEU A 163 -8.67 17.89 -10.25
C LEU A 163 -10.13 18.11 -10.61
N GLY A 164 -10.96 17.06 -10.51
CA GLY A 164 -12.40 17.16 -10.73
C GLY A 164 -13.06 18.18 -9.82
N ILE A 165 -12.74 18.16 -8.51
CA ILE A 165 -13.22 19.13 -7.53
C ILE A 165 -12.75 20.55 -7.86
N PHE A 166 -11.48 20.72 -8.21
CA PHE A 166 -10.91 22.02 -8.54
C PHE A 166 -11.62 22.64 -9.76
N VAL A 167 -11.77 21.86 -10.84
CA VAL A 167 -12.46 22.28 -12.06
C VAL A 167 -13.93 22.57 -11.76
N HIS A 168 -14.64 21.64 -11.12
CA HIS A 168 -16.07 21.75 -10.84
C HIS A 168 -16.36 22.92 -9.88
N GLY A 169 -15.59 23.06 -8.80
CA GLY A 169 -15.69 24.17 -7.85
C GLY A 169 -15.33 25.52 -8.48
N GLY A 170 -14.29 25.57 -9.31
CA GLY A 170 -13.90 26.77 -10.04
C GLY A 170 -14.97 27.23 -11.03
N LEU A 171 -15.56 26.29 -11.78
CA LEU A 171 -16.69 26.57 -12.66
C LEU A 171 -17.91 27.07 -11.89
N ARG A 172 -18.26 26.45 -10.75
CA ARG A 172 -19.38 26.90 -9.90
C ARG A 172 -19.18 28.34 -9.44
N TRP A 173 -17.98 28.66 -8.95
CA TRP A 173 -17.64 30.01 -8.51
C TRP A 173 -17.68 31.02 -9.67
N TRP A 174 -17.18 30.65 -10.85
CA TRP A 174 -17.18 31.51 -12.03
C TRP A 174 -18.60 31.81 -12.52
N VAL A 175 -19.49 30.80 -12.54
CA VAL A 175 -20.90 30.97 -12.90
C VAL A 175 -21.63 31.82 -11.84
N ALA A 176 -21.42 31.55 -10.56
CA ALA A 176 -22.07 32.28 -9.47
C ALA A 176 -21.73 33.79 -9.49
N ARG A 177 -20.56 34.18 -10.00
CA ARG A 177 -20.20 35.59 -10.19
C ARG A 177 -20.92 36.28 -11.36
N ARG A 178 -21.51 35.51 -12.28
CA ARG A 178 -22.13 36.01 -13.51
C ARG A 178 -23.66 35.95 -13.51
N GLN A 179 -24.25 35.20 -12.60
CA GLN A 179 -25.69 35.02 -12.48
C GLN A 179 -26.20 35.68 -11.20
N VAL A 180 -27.43 36.20 -11.25
CA VAL A 180 -28.13 36.66 -10.05
C VAL A 180 -28.40 35.43 -9.18
N ALA A 181 -28.09 35.52 -7.88
CA ALA A 181 -28.29 34.40 -6.96
C ALA A 181 -29.79 34.07 -6.84
N TYR A 182 -30.15 32.83 -7.19
CA TYR A 182 -31.44 32.27 -6.82
C TYR A 182 -31.47 31.96 -5.31
N HIS A 183 -32.42 32.56 -4.61
CA HIS A 183 -32.65 32.34 -3.18
C HIS A 183 -33.94 31.54 -2.99
N PRO A 184 -33.87 30.21 -2.82
CA PRO A 184 -35.06 29.41 -2.52
C PRO A 184 -35.61 29.79 -1.14
N ALA A 185 -36.92 29.63 -0.95
CA ALA A 185 -37.51 29.67 0.38
C ALA A 185 -37.01 28.47 1.19
N LEU A 186 -36.47 28.71 2.38
CA LEU A 186 -35.87 27.69 3.25
C LEU A 186 -36.70 27.49 4.52
N LYS A 187 -36.76 26.26 5.00
CA LYS A 187 -37.36 25.87 6.27
C LYS A 187 -36.34 25.11 7.13
N GLU A 188 -36.21 25.51 8.39
CA GLU A 188 -35.36 24.78 9.34
C GLU A 188 -36.03 23.48 9.78
N VAL A 189 -35.30 22.37 9.64
CA VAL A 189 -35.75 21.04 10.04
C VAL A 189 -34.66 20.39 10.89
N TYR A 190 -35.05 19.84 12.04
CA TYR A 190 -34.13 19.03 12.84
C TYR A 190 -33.91 17.67 12.14
N MET A 191 -32.75 17.58 11.48
CA MET A 191 -32.43 16.53 10.52
C MET A 191 -31.61 15.39 11.13
N TYR A 192 -30.64 15.73 12.00
CA TYR A 192 -29.69 14.78 12.54
C TYR A 192 -29.74 14.73 14.05
N ASP A 193 -29.94 13.53 14.61
CA ASP A 193 -29.98 13.33 16.05
C ASP A 193 -28.58 13.41 16.69
N VAL A 194 -28.51 13.70 18.00
CA VAL A 194 -27.23 13.87 18.73
C VAL A 194 -26.33 12.65 18.56
N TYR A 195 -26.92 11.45 18.66
CA TYR A 195 -26.21 10.20 18.47
C TYR A 195 -25.59 10.10 17.06
N GLU A 196 -26.37 10.38 16.01
CA GLU A 196 -25.91 10.33 14.61
C GLU A 196 -24.71 11.26 14.39
N ARG A 197 -24.74 12.46 15.00
CA ARG A 197 -23.64 13.41 14.92
C ARG A 197 -22.39 12.91 15.64
N LEU A 198 -22.52 12.44 16.88
CA LEU A 198 -21.39 11.91 17.63
C LEU A 198 -20.76 10.71 16.92
N TRP A 199 -21.58 9.77 16.46
CA TRP A 199 -21.15 8.61 15.69
C TRP A 199 -20.37 9.01 14.43
N HIS A 200 -20.93 9.95 13.65
CA HIS A 200 -20.30 10.43 12.42
C HIS A 200 -18.95 11.10 12.67
N TRP A 201 -18.86 12.00 13.65
CA TRP A 201 -17.62 12.73 13.94
C TRP A 201 -16.54 11.82 14.54
N LEU A 202 -16.91 10.87 15.39
CA LEU A 202 -16.00 9.84 15.87
C LEU A 202 -15.48 8.98 14.71
N GLN A 203 -16.36 8.55 13.80
CA GLN A 203 -15.98 7.79 12.62
C GLN A 203 -15.06 8.60 11.69
N THR A 204 -15.37 9.88 11.47
CA THR A 204 -14.56 10.78 10.65
C THR A 204 -13.15 10.93 11.23
N ALA A 205 -13.03 11.20 12.53
CA ALA A 205 -11.74 11.32 13.20
C ALA A 205 -10.95 10.00 13.13
N ALA A 206 -11.59 8.86 13.39
CA ALA A 206 -10.95 7.56 13.34
C ALA A 206 -10.41 7.23 11.94
N ILE A 207 -11.22 7.43 10.88
CA ILE A 207 -10.81 7.14 9.50
C ILE A 207 -9.66 8.05 9.05
N LEU A 208 -9.71 9.35 9.36
CA LEU A 208 -8.63 10.28 9.01
C LEU A 208 -7.31 9.90 9.69
N LEU A 209 -7.35 9.54 10.98
CA LEU A 209 -6.17 9.09 11.70
C LEU A 209 -5.68 7.72 11.21
N LEU A 210 -6.57 6.81 10.82
CA LEU A 210 -6.23 5.52 10.21
C LEU A 210 -5.54 5.71 8.85
N LEU A 211 -6.04 6.60 8.00
CA LEU A 211 -5.39 6.93 6.73
C LEU A 211 -3.99 7.51 6.96
N PHE A 212 -3.86 8.42 7.91
CA PHE A 212 -2.57 9.01 8.25
C PHE A 212 -1.57 7.97 8.77
N THR A 213 -1.96 7.19 9.78
CA THR A 213 -1.09 6.14 10.34
C THR A 213 -0.80 5.03 9.34
N GLY A 214 -1.77 4.67 8.49
CA GLY A 214 -1.60 3.70 7.41
C GLY A 214 -0.60 4.18 6.36
N LEU A 215 -0.62 5.47 6.00
CA LEU A 215 0.35 6.08 5.09
C LEU A 215 1.77 6.02 5.67
N VAL A 216 1.93 6.29 6.96
CA VAL A 216 3.23 6.19 7.66
C VAL A 216 3.73 4.74 7.68
N ILE A 217 2.86 3.75 7.93
CA ILE A 217 3.22 2.32 7.89
C ILE A 217 3.60 1.88 6.47
N HIS A 218 2.92 2.42 5.46
CA HIS A 218 3.15 2.08 4.05
C HIS A 218 4.44 2.69 3.48
N LYS A 219 4.86 3.87 3.98
CA LYS A 219 6.09 4.57 3.56
C LYS A 219 6.91 5.05 4.78
N PRO A 220 7.49 4.13 5.57
CA PRO A 220 8.10 4.47 6.86
C PRO A 220 9.30 5.43 6.76
N GLU A 221 10.10 5.32 5.70
CA GLU A 221 11.29 6.17 5.49
C GLU A 221 10.92 7.65 5.23
N THR A 222 9.89 7.90 4.41
CA THR A 222 9.36 9.26 4.15
C THR A 222 8.89 9.94 5.44
N PHE A 223 8.48 9.14 6.43
CA PHE A 223 7.94 9.57 7.72
C PHE A 223 8.84 9.20 8.89
N GLY A 224 10.17 9.17 8.70
CA GLY A 224 11.16 8.70 9.68
C GLY A 224 11.19 9.44 11.03
N ILE A 225 10.43 10.53 11.19
CA ILE A 225 10.23 11.21 12.48
C ILE A 225 9.32 10.42 13.44
N PHE A 226 8.53 9.47 12.92
CA PHE A 226 7.60 8.67 13.72
C PHE A 226 8.16 7.28 14.02
N SER A 227 7.95 6.80 15.24
CA SER A 227 8.28 5.41 15.60
C SER A 227 7.32 4.44 14.91
N PHE A 228 7.85 3.59 14.03
CA PHE A 228 7.06 2.59 13.28
C PHE A 228 6.22 1.70 14.21
N SER A 229 6.83 1.13 15.26
CA SER A 229 6.12 0.26 16.22
C SER A 229 4.98 1.00 16.93
N TYR A 230 5.21 2.25 17.32
CA TYR A 230 4.17 3.06 17.96
C TYR A 230 3.02 3.38 17.00
N VAL A 231 3.33 3.76 15.75
CA VAL A 231 2.32 4.04 14.73
C VAL A 231 1.47 2.81 14.42
N VAL A 232 2.08 1.63 14.31
CA VAL A 232 1.34 0.36 14.14
C VAL A 232 0.40 0.11 15.32
N GLN A 233 0.84 0.34 16.56
CA GLN A 233 -0.02 0.21 17.74
C GLN A 233 -1.20 1.19 17.69
N VAL A 234 -0.95 2.46 17.39
CA VAL A 234 -2.01 3.48 17.26
C VAL A 234 -2.98 3.11 16.14
N HIS A 235 -2.49 2.65 15.00
CA HIS A 235 -3.33 2.20 13.88
C HIS A 235 -4.26 1.06 14.31
N ASN A 236 -3.73 0.04 15.00
CA ASN A 236 -4.53 -1.09 15.48
C ASN A 236 -5.59 -0.67 16.52
N VAL A 237 -5.24 0.24 17.44
CA VAL A 237 -6.20 0.78 18.43
C VAL A 237 -7.31 1.57 17.73
N LEU A 238 -6.97 2.44 16.78
CA LEU A 238 -7.96 3.20 16.00
C LEU A 238 -8.86 2.27 15.17
N ALA A 239 -8.30 1.20 14.60
CA ALA A 239 -9.06 0.20 13.87
C ALA A 239 -10.07 -0.51 14.78
N ALA A 240 -9.65 -0.89 15.99
CA ALA A 240 -10.55 -1.47 16.99
C ALA A 240 -11.67 -0.50 17.39
N ILE A 241 -11.35 0.78 17.61
CA ILE A 241 -12.34 1.83 17.90
C ILE A 241 -13.34 1.96 16.74
N LEU A 242 -12.86 1.99 15.49
CA LEU A 242 -13.71 2.09 14.31
C LEU A 242 -14.64 0.87 14.18
N VAL A 243 -14.13 -0.34 14.41
CA VAL A 243 -14.93 -1.58 14.36
C VAL A 243 -16.01 -1.57 15.44
N ILE A 244 -15.66 -1.22 16.68
CA ILE A 244 -16.64 -1.12 17.79
C ILE A 244 -17.69 -0.06 17.45
N ASN A 245 -17.28 1.11 16.95
CA ASN A 245 -18.20 2.17 16.55
C ASN A 245 -19.14 1.72 15.41
N ALA A 246 -18.63 0.97 14.42
CA ALA A 246 -19.43 0.42 13.34
C ALA A 246 -20.45 -0.62 13.83
N VAL A 247 -20.06 -1.51 14.74
CA VAL A 247 -20.98 -2.51 15.34
C VAL A 247 -22.07 -1.83 16.17
N LEU A 248 -21.70 -0.86 17.02
CA LEU A 248 -22.68 -0.09 17.80
C LEU A 248 -23.65 0.67 16.89
N SER A 249 -23.15 1.23 15.80
CA SER A 249 -23.98 1.90 14.79
C SER A 249 -24.93 0.94 14.08
N LEU A 250 -24.44 -0.23 13.67
CA LEU A 250 -25.30 -1.26 13.08
C LEU A 250 -26.43 -1.64 14.04
N PHE A 251 -26.12 -1.86 15.32
CA PHE A 251 -27.13 -2.16 16.34
C PHE A 251 -28.14 -1.02 16.50
N TYR A 252 -27.67 0.23 16.59
CA TYR A 252 -28.54 1.40 16.68
C TYR A 252 -29.51 1.49 15.49
N HIS A 253 -29.01 1.40 14.26
CA HIS A 253 -29.83 1.53 13.05
C HIS A 253 -30.81 0.36 12.86
N LEU A 254 -30.46 -0.84 13.34
CA LEU A 254 -31.38 -1.98 13.39
C LEU A 254 -32.46 -1.77 14.44
N ALA A 255 -32.12 -1.29 15.64
CA ALA A 255 -33.05 -1.09 16.74
C ALA A 255 -34.00 0.10 16.50
N SER A 256 -33.52 1.19 15.89
CA SER A 256 -34.31 2.38 15.56
C SER A 256 -35.15 2.22 14.29
N GLY A 257 -34.81 1.25 13.43
CA GLY A 257 -35.45 1.07 12.11
C GLY A 257 -34.96 2.04 11.03
N GLU A 258 -34.01 2.92 11.36
CA GLU A 258 -33.38 3.88 10.44
C GLU A 258 -32.61 3.19 9.29
N ILE A 259 -32.31 1.89 9.42
CA ILE A 259 -31.65 1.10 8.37
C ILE A 259 -32.38 1.17 7.01
N ARG A 260 -33.70 1.40 7.02
CA ARG A 260 -34.52 1.53 5.80
C ARG A 260 -34.09 2.69 4.90
N GLN A 261 -33.42 3.71 5.44
CA GLN A 261 -32.93 4.85 4.67
C GLN A 261 -31.73 4.50 3.77
N PHE A 262 -31.02 3.42 4.07
CA PHE A 262 -29.85 2.97 3.32
C PHE A 262 -30.18 1.92 2.25
N LEU A 263 -31.43 1.45 2.17
CA LEU A 263 -31.87 0.45 1.22
C LEU A 263 -32.42 1.12 -0.05
N PRO A 264 -31.75 0.98 -1.21
CA PRO A 264 -32.25 1.53 -2.46
C PRO A 264 -33.62 0.94 -2.83
N ARG A 265 -34.54 1.77 -3.34
CA ARG A 265 -35.83 1.28 -3.85
C ARG A 265 -35.61 0.53 -5.18
N PRO A 266 -36.10 -0.71 -5.36
CA PRO A 266 -35.78 -1.51 -6.54
C PRO A 266 -36.35 -0.97 -7.87
N ARG A 267 -37.34 -0.08 -7.86
CA ARG A 267 -37.96 0.49 -9.07
C ARG A 267 -37.60 1.97 -9.21
N GLY A 268 -37.13 2.38 -10.38
CA GLY A 268 -36.84 3.78 -10.72
C GLY A 268 -35.53 4.35 -10.16
N PHE A 269 -34.75 3.56 -9.41
CA PHE A 269 -33.51 4.02 -8.80
C PHE A 269 -32.46 4.48 -9.83
N PHE A 270 -32.30 3.73 -10.92
CA PHE A 270 -31.33 4.09 -11.96
C PHE A 270 -31.69 5.41 -12.65
N ASP A 271 -32.98 5.63 -12.94
CA ASP A 271 -33.44 6.89 -13.53
C ASP A 271 -33.18 8.07 -12.58
N GLN A 272 -33.49 7.90 -11.28
CA GLN A 272 -33.23 8.91 -10.25
C GLN A 272 -31.73 9.17 -10.04
N ALA A 273 -30.90 8.13 -10.13
CA ALA A 273 -29.46 8.26 -10.05
C ALA A 273 -28.90 9.04 -11.25
N ILE A 274 -29.39 8.77 -12.46
CA ILE A 274 -29.03 9.51 -13.68
C ILE A 274 -29.47 10.97 -13.56
N GLU A 275 -30.69 11.21 -13.09
CA GLU A 275 -31.22 12.56 -12.86
C GLU A 275 -30.34 13.35 -11.86
N GLN A 276 -29.98 12.73 -10.74
CA GLN A 276 -29.07 13.33 -9.76
C GLN A 276 -27.66 13.56 -10.35
N SER A 277 -27.15 12.66 -11.18
CA SER A 277 -25.88 12.84 -11.88
C SER A 277 -25.93 14.02 -12.86
N LEU A 278 -27.00 14.13 -13.64
CA LEU A 278 -27.21 15.26 -14.57
C LEU A 278 -27.32 16.58 -13.83
N TYR A 279 -27.95 16.60 -12.65
CA TYR A 279 -27.96 17.77 -11.78
C TYR A 279 -26.53 18.20 -11.41
N TYR A 280 -25.69 17.29 -10.89
CA TYR A 280 -24.32 17.66 -10.52
C TYR A 280 -23.46 18.07 -11.73
N VAL A 281 -23.58 17.40 -12.88
CA VAL A 281 -22.76 17.71 -14.06
C VAL A 281 -23.23 18.97 -14.80
N ARG A 282 -24.52 19.32 -14.72
CA ARG A 282 -25.11 20.40 -15.52
C ARG A 282 -26.07 21.30 -14.75
N GLY A 283 -27.05 20.73 -14.04
CA GLY A 283 -28.12 21.50 -13.37
C GLY A 283 -27.62 22.49 -12.32
N ILE A 284 -26.62 22.10 -11.54
CA ILE A 284 -26.02 22.95 -10.50
C ILE A 284 -25.39 24.23 -11.07
N PHE A 285 -24.89 24.19 -12.32
CA PHE A 285 -24.35 25.36 -13.03
C PHE A 285 -25.44 26.23 -13.66
N ARG A 286 -26.68 25.76 -13.69
CA ARG A 286 -27.85 26.52 -14.16
C ARG A 286 -28.66 27.11 -13.02
N GLN A 287 -28.28 26.81 -11.78
CA GLN A 287 -29.09 27.08 -10.60
C GLN A 287 -30.49 26.43 -10.69
N ASP A 288 -30.56 25.28 -11.37
CA ASP A 288 -31.78 24.47 -11.38
C ASP A 288 -32.07 23.99 -9.93
N PRO A 289 -33.33 23.83 -9.53
CA PRO A 289 -33.66 23.29 -8.20
C PRO A 289 -33.14 21.86 -8.05
N HIS A 290 -32.82 21.46 -6.81
CA HIS A 290 -32.33 20.11 -6.55
C HIS A 290 -33.43 19.08 -6.85
N PRO A 291 -33.16 17.99 -7.60
CA PRO A 291 -34.20 17.07 -8.08
C PRO A 291 -34.90 16.30 -6.96
N PHE A 292 -34.21 16.09 -5.84
CA PHE A 292 -34.75 15.41 -4.66
C PHE A 292 -34.65 16.31 -3.44
N ALA A 293 -35.80 16.69 -2.88
CA ALA A 293 -35.85 17.41 -1.62
C ALA A 293 -35.49 16.48 -0.46
N LYS A 294 -34.74 17.01 0.50
CA LYS A 294 -34.31 16.27 1.69
C LYS A 294 -35.38 16.37 2.76
N THR A 295 -35.79 15.23 3.32
CA THR A 295 -36.71 15.15 4.47
C THR A 295 -36.06 14.34 5.58
N ARG A 296 -36.66 14.35 6.79
CA ARG A 296 -36.16 13.56 7.92
C ARG A 296 -36.20 12.06 7.61
N GLU A 297 -37.20 11.62 6.87
CA GLU A 297 -37.41 10.22 6.48
C GLU A 297 -36.61 9.83 5.23
N HIS A 298 -36.21 10.80 4.41
CA HIS A 298 -35.43 10.63 3.17
C HIS A 298 -34.24 11.60 3.17
N LYS A 299 -33.26 11.33 4.05
CA LYS A 299 -32.06 12.18 4.24
C LYS A 299 -31.06 12.09 3.07
N LEU A 300 -31.14 11.05 2.25
CA LEU A 300 -30.13 10.67 1.27
C LEU A 300 -30.68 10.74 -0.16
N ASN A 301 -29.93 11.39 -1.06
CA ASN A 301 -30.21 11.34 -2.49
C ASN A 301 -29.79 9.97 -3.10
N PRO A 302 -30.25 9.62 -4.32
CA PRO A 302 -29.97 8.32 -4.92
C PRO A 302 -28.47 8.01 -5.08
N LEU A 303 -27.65 9.00 -5.45
CA LEU A 303 -26.19 8.81 -5.56
C LEU A 303 -25.56 8.55 -4.20
N GLN A 304 -25.97 9.30 -3.16
CA GLN A 304 -25.53 9.08 -1.79
C GLN A 304 -25.94 7.70 -1.28
N GLN A 305 -27.17 7.25 -1.55
CA GLN A 305 -27.61 5.89 -1.19
C GLN A 305 -26.71 4.81 -1.83
N MET A 306 -26.39 4.95 -3.12
CA MET A 306 -25.45 4.05 -3.80
C MET A 306 -24.06 4.08 -3.12
N THR A 307 -23.56 5.27 -2.82
CA THR A 307 -22.25 5.44 -2.18
C THR A 307 -22.23 4.84 -0.77
N TYR A 308 -23.23 5.09 0.06
CA TYR A 308 -23.34 4.49 1.39
C TYR A 308 -23.50 2.98 1.31
N PHE A 309 -24.27 2.46 0.35
CA PHE A 309 -24.38 1.03 0.11
C PHE A 309 -23.01 0.41 -0.20
N ALA A 310 -22.26 0.99 -1.15
CA ALA A 310 -20.92 0.53 -1.51
C ALA A 310 -19.95 0.63 -0.32
N ILE A 311 -19.99 1.72 0.46
CA ILE A 311 -19.10 1.90 1.59
C ILE A 311 -19.41 0.89 2.70
N LEU A 312 -20.67 0.81 3.13
CA LEU A 312 -21.06 0.01 4.28
C LEU A 312 -21.02 -1.49 4.01
N ASN A 313 -21.26 -1.92 2.77
CA ASN A 313 -21.35 -3.34 2.43
C ASN A 313 -20.15 -3.88 1.66
N VAL A 314 -19.30 -3.01 1.10
CA VAL A 314 -18.14 -3.44 0.30
C VAL A 314 -16.85 -2.84 0.87
N LEU A 315 -16.63 -1.54 0.76
CA LEU A 315 -15.32 -0.94 1.08
C LEU A 315 -14.96 -1.10 2.57
N LEU A 316 -15.86 -0.74 3.49
CA LEU A 316 -15.60 -0.81 4.93
C LEU A 316 -15.41 -2.26 5.41
N PRO A 317 -16.30 -3.23 5.05
CA PRO A 317 -16.06 -4.63 5.38
C PRO A 317 -14.75 -5.17 4.81
N LEU A 318 -14.41 -4.85 3.56
CA LEU A 318 -13.16 -5.29 2.97
C LEU A 318 -11.94 -4.69 3.69
N GLN A 319 -11.97 -3.41 4.06
CA GLN A 319 -10.89 -2.78 4.85
C GLN A 319 -10.72 -3.46 6.22
N ILE A 320 -11.84 -3.74 6.91
CA ILE A 320 -11.84 -4.41 8.21
C ILE A 320 -11.30 -5.83 8.09
N VAL A 321 -11.79 -6.62 7.12
CA VAL A 321 -11.39 -8.02 6.93
C VAL A 321 -9.92 -8.12 6.56
N THR A 322 -9.46 -7.32 5.59
CA THR A 322 -8.05 -7.31 5.20
C THR A 322 -7.14 -6.88 6.34
N GLY A 323 -7.51 -5.82 7.09
CA GLY A 323 -6.77 -5.38 8.27
C GLY A 323 -6.72 -6.43 9.38
N ALA A 324 -7.84 -7.10 9.66
CA ALA A 324 -7.92 -8.16 10.66
C ALA A 324 -7.08 -9.39 10.28
N LEU A 325 -7.07 -9.77 8.99
CA LEU A 325 -6.24 -10.87 8.49
C LEU A 325 -4.75 -10.53 8.54
N MET A 326 -4.37 -9.29 8.22
CA MET A 326 -2.98 -8.82 8.37
C MET A 326 -2.54 -8.80 9.83
N TRP A 327 -3.39 -8.27 10.73
CA TRP A 327 -3.12 -8.26 12.18
C TRP A 327 -3.02 -9.68 12.76
N GLY A 328 -3.87 -10.59 12.28
CA GLY A 328 -3.94 -11.98 12.73
C GLY A 328 -2.98 -12.95 12.03
N VAL A 329 -2.13 -12.50 11.10
CA VAL A 329 -1.32 -13.39 10.25
C VAL A 329 -0.41 -14.33 11.05
N GLN A 330 0.12 -13.85 12.19
CA GLN A 330 0.97 -14.66 13.07
C GLN A 330 0.17 -15.71 13.85
N ARG A 331 -1.13 -15.50 14.05
CA ARG A 331 -2.00 -16.40 14.82
C ARG A 331 -2.75 -17.39 13.94
N TRP A 332 -3.12 -16.98 12.73
CA TRP A 332 -3.87 -17.78 11.76
C TRP A 332 -3.20 -17.77 10.37
N PRO A 333 -1.95 -18.26 10.27
CA PRO A 333 -1.18 -18.19 9.03
C PRO A 333 -1.85 -18.96 7.89
N GLU A 334 -2.45 -20.12 8.15
CA GLU A 334 -3.13 -20.92 7.12
C GLU A 334 -4.28 -20.15 6.45
N THR A 335 -5.10 -19.44 7.25
CA THR A 335 -6.23 -18.66 6.73
C THR A 335 -5.75 -17.50 5.88
N ALA A 336 -4.70 -16.80 6.32
CA ALA A 336 -4.11 -15.71 5.56
C ALA A 336 -3.52 -16.20 4.24
N VAL A 337 -2.77 -17.31 4.26
CA VAL A 337 -2.16 -17.90 3.05
C VAL A 337 -3.22 -18.35 2.04
N ARG A 338 -4.34 -18.95 2.48
CA ARG A 338 -5.46 -19.32 1.58
C ARG A 338 -6.06 -18.12 0.84
N LEU A 339 -5.94 -16.92 1.40
CA LEU A 339 -6.40 -15.66 0.81
C LEU A 339 -5.25 -14.89 0.13
N GLY A 340 -4.12 -15.53 -0.17
CA GLY A 340 -2.98 -14.95 -0.87
C GLY A 340 -1.87 -14.38 0.04
N GLY A 341 -2.03 -14.46 1.36
CA GLY A 341 -1.04 -13.99 2.33
C GLY A 341 -0.81 -12.48 2.31
N LEU A 342 0.23 -12.02 2.99
CA LEU A 342 0.62 -10.61 3.00
C LEU A 342 0.92 -10.01 1.60
N PRO A 343 1.51 -10.75 0.63
CA PRO A 343 1.72 -10.24 -0.72
C PRO A 343 0.44 -9.80 -1.44
N PHE A 344 -0.70 -10.42 -1.13
CA PHE A 344 -2.00 -9.99 -1.66
C PHE A 344 -2.72 -9.02 -0.71
N LEU A 345 -2.77 -9.36 0.59
CA LEU A 345 -3.58 -8.62 1.57
C LEU A 345 -3.10 -7.18 1.74
N ALA A 346 -1.79 -6.94 1.80
CA ALA A 346 -1.28 -5.60 2.07
C ALA A 346 -1.49 -4.63 0.89
N PRO A 347 -1.15 -4.98 -0.36
CA PRO A 347 -1.48 -4.11 -1.50
C PRO A 347 -2.99 -3.90 -1.67
N PHE A 348 -3.80 -4.93 -1.41
CA PHE A 348 -5.26 -4.79 -1.49
C PHE A 348 -5.83 -3.87 -0.39
N HIS A 349 -5.32 -3.97 0.84
CA HIS A 349 -5.68 -3.07 1.94
C HIS A 349 -5.30 -1.62 1.65
N THR A 350 -4.11 -1.40 1.07
CA THR A 350 -3.65 -0.06 0.62
C THR A 350 -4.52 0.48 -0.52
N LEU A 351 -4.91 -0.35 -1.49
CA LEU A 351 -5.82 0.05 -2.57
C LEU A 351 -7.15 0.55 -2.02
N ILE A 352 -7.77 -0.19 -1.09
CA ILE A 352 -9.05 0.22 -0.48
C ILE A 352 -8.86 1.50 0.34
N ALA A 353 -7.73 1.67 1.03
CA ALA A 353 -7.41 2.90 1.74
C ALA A 353 -7.32 4.13 0.79
N TRP A 354 -6.72 3.97 -0.40
CA TRP A 354 -6.73 5.02 -1.43
C TRP A 354 -8.14 5.38 -1.89
N LEU A 355 -9.01 4.39 -2.08
CA LEU A 355 -10.41 4.64 -2.43
C LEU A 355 -11.16 5.39 -1.31
N PHE A 356 -10.89 5.06 -0.03
CA PHE A 356 -11.42 5.82 1.10
C PHE A 356 -10.92 7.27 1.13
N ALA A 357 -9.62 7.49 0.89
CA ALA A 357 -9.06 8.84 0.82
C ALA A 357 -9.73 9.67 -0.29
N ALA A 358 -9.90 9.10 -1.48
CA ALA A 358 -10.58 9.75 -2.59
C ALA A 358 -12.06 10.03 -2.28
N PHE A 359 -12.75 9.07 -1.66
CA PHE A 359 -14.13 9.24 -1.21
C PHE A 359 -14.28 10.39 -0.21
N ILE A 360 -13.42 10.47 0.81
CA ILE A 360 -13.53 11.53 1.85
C ILE A 360 -13.42 12.91 1.23
N VAL A 361 -12.46 13.10 0.31
CA VAL A 361 -12.27 14.40 -0.35
C VAL A 361 -13.48 14.75 -1.22
N MET A 362 -13.98 13.80 -2.01
CA MET A 362 -15.23 13.99 -2.77
C MET A 362 -16.43 14.25 -1.86
N HIS A 363 -16.56 13.52 -0.76
CA HIS A 363 -17.65 13.65 0.19
C HIS A 363 -17.70 15.05 0.81
N VAL A 364 -16.56 15.52 1.34
CA VAL A 364 -16.44 16.87 1.90
C VAL A 364 -16.79 17.91 0.83
N TYR A 365 -16.31 17.75 -0.40
CA TYR A 365 -16.68 18.63 -1.49
C TYR A 365 -18.19 18.68 -1.75
N LEU A 366 -18.86 17.52 -1.84
CA LEU A 366 -20.30 17.46 -2.07
C LEU A 366 -21.09 18.13 -0.93
N THR A 367 -20.60 18.15 0.31
CA THR A 367 -21.26 18.92 1.38
C THR A 367 -21.30 20.43 1.13
N THR A 368 -20.43 20.95 0.26
CA THR A 368 -20.38 22.36 -0.14
C THR A 368 -21.28 22.72 -1.33
N THR A 369 -22.08 21.75 -1.81
CA THR A 369 -22.96 21.91 -2.98
C THR A 369 -24.39 22.35 -2.63
N GLY A 370 -24.68 22.61 -1.34
CA GLY A 370 -25.96 23.15 -0.89
C GLY A 370 -26.13 24.65 -1.16
N HIS A 371 -27.21 25.23 -0.62
CA HIS A 371 -27.57 26.65 -0.75
C HIS A 371 -26.47 27.60 -0.24
N THR A 372 -25.68 27.16 0.75
CA THR A 372 -24.39 27.77 1.11
C THR A 372 -23.29 26.71 1.22
N PRO A 373 -22.00 27.07 1.03
CA PRO A 373 -20.90 26.11 1.11
C PRO A 373 -20.75 25.41 2.48
N LEU A 374 -21.29 26.00 3.55
CA LEU A 374 -21.20 25.45 4.91
C LEU A 374 -22.51 24.84 5.41
N ALA A 375 -23.60 24.92 4.65
CA ALA A 375 -24.92 24.43 5.06
C ALA A 375 -24.88 22.98 5.55
N GLY A 376 -24.36 22.06 4.73
CA GLY A 376 -24.30 20.64 5.07
C GLY A 376 -23.40 20.36 6.28
N ILE A 377 -22.27 21.07 6.39
CA ILE A 377 -21.35 20.93 7.52
C ILE A 377 -22.02 21.43 8.82
N ARG A 378 -22.67 22.59 8.77
CA ARG A 378 -23.41 23.17 9.89
C ARG A 378 -24.54 22.24 10.33
N ALA A 379 -25.28 21.65 9.39
CA ALA A 379 -26.32 20.67 9.69
C ALA A 379 -25.75 19.44 10.41
N MET A 380 -24.59 18.92 9.98
CA MET A 380 -23.94 17.78 10.62
C MET A 380 -23.30 18.12 11.98
N MET A 381 -23.01 19.38 12.26
CA MET A 381 -22.52 19.84 13.57
C MET A 381 -23.66 20.12 14.55
N LEU A 382 -24.66 20.89 14.12
CA LEU A 382 -25.73 21.41 14.98
C LEU A 382 -26.98 20.52 15.01
N GLY A 383 -27.21 19.73 13.98
CA GLY A 383 -28.39 18.87 13.81
C GLY A 383 -29.54 19.49 13.01
N TRP A 384 -29.53 20.81 12.82
CA TRP A 384 -30.56 21.55 12.10
C TRP A 384 -30.13 21.83 10.66
N ASP A 385 -30.99 21.51 9.70
CA ASP A 385 -30.76 21.72 8.27
C ASP A 385 -31.77 22.71 7.70
N GLU A 386 -31.35 23.53 6.75
CA GLU A 386 -32.18 24.51 6.05
C GLU A 386 -32.57 23.91 4.69
N VAL A 387 -33.79 23.39 4.58
CA VAL A 387 -34.29 22.67 3.38
C VAL A 387 -35.20 23.54 2.54
N GLU A 388 -35.16 23.38 1.21
CA GLU A 388 -36.02 24.12 0.28
C GLU A 388 -37.49 23.74 0.45
N VAL A 389 -38.37 24.74 0.57
CA VAL A 389 -39.82 24.54 0.63
C VAL A 389 -40.34 24.26 -0.78
N ALA A 390 -41.05 23.15 -0.97
CA ALA A 390 -41.66 22.84 -2.25
C ALA A 390 -42.68 23.93 -2.62
N GLN A 391 -42.69 24.37 -3.89
CA GLN A 391 -43.52 25.49 -4.38
C GLN A 391 -45.03 25.36 -4.09
N GLY A 392 -45.54 24.17 -3.75
CA GLY A 392 -46.93 23.95 -3.35
C GLY A 392 -47.27 24.26 -1.89
N GLU A 393 -46.31 24.21 -0.96
CA GLU A 393 -46.53 24.54 0.46
C GLU A 393 -46.48 26.06 0.71
N ALA A 394 -45.65 26.78 -0.05
CA ALA A 394 -45.50 28.24 0.07
C ALA A 394 -46.81 29.01 -0.22
N ILE A 395 -47.73 28.42 -0.98
CA ILE A 395 -49.03 29.03 -1.32
C ILE A 395 -50.01 28.92 -0.13
N VAL A 396 -49.88 27.88 0.70
CA VAL A 396 -50.80 27.62 1.83
C VAL A 396 -50.48 28.51 3.04
N GLU A 397 -49.20 28.77 3.34
CA GLU A 397 -48.82 29.64 4.48
C GLU A 397 -49.07 31.14 4.24
N SER A 398 -49.22 31.57 2.98
CA SER A 398 -49.50 32.98 2.65
C SER A 398 -51.00 33.34 2.62
N GLY A 399 -51.86 32.37 2.91
CA GLY A 399 -53.32 32.45 2.73
C GLY A 399 -54.17 32.52 4.00
N ASP A 400 -53.57 32.67 5.19
CA ASP A 400 -54.29 32.80 6.47
C ASP A 400 -54.22 34.22 7.06
#